data_AF-A0A178N023-F1
#
_entry.id   AF-A0A178N023-F1
#
_cell.length_a   1.000
_cell.length_b   1.000
_cell.length_c   1.000
_cell.angle_alpha   90.00
_cell.angle_beta   90.00
_cell.angle_gamma   90.00
#
_symmetry.space_group_name_H-M   'P 1'
#
loop_
_entity.id
_entity.type
_entity.pdbx_description
1 polymer ?
#
loop_
_entity_poly.entity_id
_entity_poly.type
_entity_poly.pdbx_seq_one_letter_code
_entity_poly.pdbx_strand_id
1 'polypeptide(L)'
;MDGQTYAEELRDYLLRLHDNKPIGRRTKTEVVEIIDPALVVLGTTVEQTFLDNVTAESMLDGFMQRFGFIIADADSDRTPDMFPIYRVEKETNLAPLREAWAKLESLPLHQVYDIDETAERAFSEAFRNHYRRHADVPASFFRRVLWRSFKYALVYHVLLGKATAVLDAEDVGWAMRVSAMHLADAARLLDRYNLTELEAVVVKAEALQAKLGRKPTTRELISGVRGIKNANAARFIMELMKRPGAVNDNAGEGRRACL
;
A
#
# COMPACT_ATOMS: atom_id res chain seq x y z
N MET A 1 16.52 29.06 -12.70
CA MET A 1 16.43 27.67 -12.17
C MET A 1 14.95 27.40 -11.96
N ASP A 2 14.20 27.35 -13.05
CA ASP A 2 12.75 27.33 -13.03
C ASP A 2 12.26 26.01 -13.63
N GLY A 3 11.36 25.33 -12.93
CA GLY A 3 10.62 24.21 -13.50
C GLY A 3 10.52 22.94 -12.68
N GLN A 4 10.67 22.97 -11.35
CA GLN A 4 9.99 21.92 -10.58
C GLN A 4 8.49 22.22 -10.69
N THR A 5 7.76 21.33 -11.35
CA THR A 5 6.30 21.46 -11.43
C THR A 5 5.74 21.42 -10.01
N TYR A 6 4.67 22.19 -9.70
CA TYR A 6 4.06 22.19 -8.37
C TYR A 6 3.75 20.78 -7.84
N ALA A 7 3.48 19.83 -8.74
CA ALA A 7 3.29 18.41 -8.43
C ALA A 7 4.54 17.72 -7.88
N GLU A 8 5.74 18.06 -8.37
CA GLU A 8 7.01 17.53 -7.87
C GLU A 8 7.37 18.10 -6.49
N GLU A 9 7.11 19.39 -6.27
CA GLU A 9 7.27 20.04 -4.95
C GLU A 9 6.32 19.38 -3.93
N LEU A 10 5.04 19.19 -4.30
CA LEU A 10 4.06 18.51 -3.44
C LEU A 10 4.45 17.05 -3.15
N ARG A 11 4.93 16.32 -4.16
CA ARG A 11 5.40 14.93 -3.98
C ARG A 11 6.55 14.87 -2.99
N ASP A 12 7.51 15.79 -3.06
CA ASP A 12 8.61 15.86 -2.09
C ASP A 12 8.11 16.13 -0.66
N TYR A 13 7.17 17.06 -0.49
CA TYR A 13 6.56 17.32 0.82
C TYR A 13 5.84 16.11 1.41
N LEU A 14 5.05 15.40 0.59
CA LEU A 14 4.35 14.20 1.05
C LEU A 14 5.32 13.04 1.36
N LEU A 15 6.45 12.94 0.64
CA LEU A 15 7.50 11.97 0.95
C LEU A 15 8.18 12.29 2.30
N ARG A 16 8.50 13.57 2.56
CA ARG A 16 9.07 14.01 3.83
C ARG A 16 8.11 13.79 4.99
N LEU A 17 6.84 14.11 4.78
CA LEU A 17 5.76 13.87 5.74
C LEU A 17 5.71 12.40 6.15
N HIS A 18 5.72 11.47 5.17
CA HIS A 18 5.68 10.05 5.46
C HIS A 18 6.89 9.57 6.29
N ASP A 19 8.05 10.17 6.08
CA ASP A 19 9.28 9.84 6.80
C ASP A 19 9.42 10.64 8.12
N ASN A 20 8.36 11.35 8.57
CA ASN A 20 8.32 12.25 9.73
C ASN A 20 9.45 13.29 9.73
N LYS A 21 9.82 13.77 8.54
CA LYS A 21 10.86 14.80 8.37
C LYS A 21 10.24 16.19 8.41
N PRO A 22 10.98 17.21 8.88
CA PRO A 22 10.54 18.59 8.78
C PRO A 22 10.21 18.98 7.33
N ILE A 23 9.14 19.75 7.18
CA ILE A 23 8.72 20.29 5.89
C ILE A 23 8.92 21.79 5.94
N GLY A 24 9.66 22.33 4.98
CA GLY A 24 9.94 23.76 4.95
C GLY A 24 10.01 24.33 3.55
N ARG A 25 9.64 25.60 3.44
CA ARG A 25 9.71 26.39 2.22
C ARG A 25 10.36 27.74 2.54
N ARG A 26 11.40 28.08 1.79
CA ARG A 26 12.00 29.41 1.81
C ARG A 26 11.36 30.23 0.70
N THR A 27 10.64 31.28 1.08
CA THR A 27 10.16 32.32 0.16
C THR A 27 11.19 33.46 0.09
N LYS A 28 10.91 34.49 -0.72
CA LYS A 28 11.78 35.67 -0.79
C LYS A 28 11.82 36.47 0.52
N THR A 29 10.77 36.36 1.33
CA THR A 29 10.55 37.20 2.51
C THR A 29 10.66 36.43 3.82
N GLU A 30 10.42 35.11 3.81
CA GLU A 30 10.37 34.30 5.02
C GLU A 30 10.79 32.85 4.79
N VAL A 31 11.15 32.17 5.87
CA VAL A 31 11.33 30.72 5.90
C VAL A 31 10.23 30.15 6.78
N VAL A 32 9.36 29.33 6.20
CA VAL A 32 8.33 28.60 6.94
C VAL A 32 8.83 27.17 7.10
N GLU A 33 8.89 26.68 8.34
CA GLU A 33 9.28 25.30 8.68
C GLU A 33 8.28 24.71 9.65
N ILE A 34 7.83 23.48 9.37
CA ILE A 34 6.95 22.69 10.20
C ILE A 34 7.76 21.51 10.72
N ILE A 35 7.94 21.46 12.04
CA ILE A 35 8.62 20.38 12.76
C ILE A 35 7.57 19.36 13.19
N ASP A 36 7.89 18.07 13.05
CA ASP A 36 7.01 16.93 13.37
C ASP A 36 5.61 17.02 12.74
N PRO A 37 5.52 17.07 11.40
CA PRO A 37 4.24 17.23 10.74
C PRO A 37 3.37 15.97 10.89
N ALA A 38 2.20 16.11 11.49
CA ALA A 38 1.18 15.06 11.58
C ALA A 38 0.02 15.35 10.61
N LEU A 39 -0.03 14.64 9.49
CA LEU A 39 -1.11 14.75 8.50
C LEU A 39 -1.65 13.38 8.14
N VAL A 40 -2.99 13.29 8.08
CA VAL A 40 -3.72 12.15 7.55
C VAL A 40 -4.29 12.53 6.19
N VAL A 41 -4.06 11.68 5.18
CA VAL A 41 -4.55 11.89 3.81
C VAL A 41 -5.60 10.82 3.51
N LEU A 42 -6.82 11.27 3.19
CA LEU A 42 -7.88 10.43 2.64
C LEU A 42 -8.17 10.89 1.21
N GLY A 43 -7.92 10.02 0.25
CA GLY A 43 -8.28 10.23 -1.16
C GLY A 43 -9.43 9.30 -1.54
N THR A 44 -10.44 9.84 -2.21
CA THR A 44 -11.53 9.04 -2.80
C THR A 44 -11.66 9.38 -4.27
N THR A 45 -11.86 8.36 -5.10
CA THR A 45 -12.07 8.50 -6.54
C THR A 45 -12.73 7.22 -7.06
N VAL A 46 -13.28 7.29 -8.28
CA VAL A 46 -13.78 6.11 -8.99
C VAL A 46 -12.58 5.31 -9.53
N GLU A 47 -12.67 3.98 -9.48
CA GLU A 47 -11.59 3.08 -9.91
C GLU A 47 -11.08 3.42 -11.32
N GLN A 48 -11.96 3.60 -12.30
CA GLN A 48 -11.56 3.93 -13.67
C GLN A 48 -10.80 5.26 -13.76
N THR A 49 -11.29 6.31 -13.08
CA THR A 49 -10.61 7.61 -13.02
C THR A 49 -9.20 7.47 -12.42
N PHE A 50 -9.03 6.60 -11.43
CA PHE A 50 -7.70 6.32 -10.88
C PHE A 50 -6.77 5.69 -11.92
N LEU A 51 -7.24 4.63 -12.60
CA LEU A 51 -6.49 3.92 -13.63
C LEU A 51 -6.09 4.83 -14.80
N ASP A 52 -6.97 5.76 -15.20
CA ASP A 52 -6.72 6.69 -16.31
C ASP A 52 -5.68 7.77 -15.96
N ASN A 53 -5.54 8.13 -14.68
CA ASN A 53 -4.69 9.25 -14.24
C ASN A 53 -3.39 8.81 -13.56
N VAL A 54 -3.36 7.63 -12.96
CA VAL A 54 -2.18 7.07 -12.29
C VAL A 54 -1.65 5.96 -13.18
N THR A 55 -0.42 6.10 -13.69
CA THR A 55 0.18 5.05 -14.52
C THR A 55 0.65 3.86 -13.68
N ALA A 56 0.81 2.68 -14.31
CA ALA A 56 1.43 1.53 -13.66
C ALA A 56 2.84 1.85 -13.13
N GLU A 57 3.64 2.64 -13.85
CA GLU A 57 4.96 3.11 -13.38
C GLU A 57 4.84 3.93 -12.09
N SER A 58 3.82 4.80 -11.99
CA SER A 58 3.56 5.59 -10.79
C SER A 58 3.10 4.72 -9.62
N MET A 59 2.22 3.74 -9.84
CA MET A 59 1.80 2.80 -8.80
C MET A 59 2.97 2.03 -8.18
N LEU A 60 3.98 1.75 -8.99
CA LEU A 60 5.15 0.98 -8.61
C LEU A 60 6.29 1.86 -8.09
N ASP A 61 6.15 3.18 -8.16
CA ASP A 61 7.13 4.10 -7.61
C ASP A 61 7.10 4.12 -6.08
N GLY A 62 8.16 4.66 -5.46
CA GLY A 62 8.24 4.72 -4.01
C GLY A 62 7.18 5.61 -3.35
N PHE A 63 6.57 6.53 -4.09
CA PHE A 63 5.57 7.46 -3.57
C PHE A 63 4.21 6.76 -3.43
N MET A 64 3.70 6.12 -4.47
CA MET A 64 2.40 5.43 -4.41
C MET A 64 2.41 4.23 -3.47
N GLN A 65 3.54 3.53 -3.35
CA GLN A 65 3.73 2.44 -2.37
C GLN A 65 3.55 2.86 -0.90
N ARG A 66 3.51 4.17 -0.60
CA ARG A 66 3.30 4.70 0.76
C ARG A 66 1.83 4.92 1.10
N PHE A 67 0.92 4.81 0.13
CA PHE A 67 -0.52 4.88 0.35
C PHE A 67 -1.13 3.50 0.57
N GLY A 68 -2.25 3.46 1.29
CA GLY A 68 -3.09 2.27 1.43
C GLY A 68 -4.20 2.37 0.42
N PHE A 69 -4.43 1.30 -0.32
CA PHE A 69 -5.52 1.22 -1.30
C PHE A 69 -6.63 0.36 -0.73
N ILE A 70 -7.86 0.80 -0.92
CA ILE A 70 -9.07 0.05 -0.60
C ILE A 70 -9.96 0.16 -1.83
N ILE A 71 -10.43 -0.97 -2.34
CA ILE A 71 -11.46 -1.02 -3.37
C ILE A 71 -12.78 -1.28 -2.65
N ALA A 72 -13.64 -0.26 -2.63
CA ALA A 72 -14.98 -0.39 -2.09
C ALA A 72 -15.92 -0.94 -3.18
N ASP A 73 -16.06 -2.26 -3.22
CA ASP A 73 -17.02 -2.92 -4.10
C ASP A 73 -18.46 -2.57 -3.69
N ALA A 74 -19.35 -2.49 -4.68
CA ALA A 74 -20.77 -2.27 -4.42
C ALA A 74 -21.35 -3.46 -3.65
N ASP A 75 -22.07 -3.17 -2.57
CA ASP A 75 -22.79 -4.18 -1.78
C ASP A 75 -23.94 -4.74 -2.63
N SER A 76 -23.85 -6.03 -2.99
CA SER A 76 -24.85 -6.69 -3.84
C SER A 76 -26.24 -6.74 -3.20
N ASP A 77 -26.28 -6.68 -1.87
CA ASP A 77 -27.53 -6.75 -1.10
C ASP A 77 -28.15 -5.36 -0.89
N ARG A 78 -27.46 -4.29 -1.32
CA ARG A 78 -27.95 -2.91 -1.27
C ARG A 78 -28.11 -2.35 -2.66
N THR A 79 -29.18 -2.78 -3.33
CA THR A 79 -29.52 -2.24 -4.64
C THR A 79 -29.88 -0.75 -4.54
N PRO A 80 -29.64 0.06 -5.60
CA PRO A 80 -29.81 1.51 -5.54
C PRO A 80 -31.22 2.00 -5.14
N ASP A 81 -32.24 1.17 -5.34
CA ASP A 81 -33.63 1.44 -4.99
C ASP A 81 -33.95 1.26 -3.50
N MET A 82 -33.11 0.54 -2.73
CA MET A 82 -33.38 0.25 -1.32
C MET A 82 -33.06 1.40 -0.37
N PHE A 83 -32.09 2.25 -0.70
CA PHE A 83 -31.61 3.31 0.19
C PHE A 83 -31.52 4.68 -0.51
N PRO A 84 -32.64 5.21 -1.04
CA PRO A 84 -32.62 6.48 -1.77
C PRO A 84 -32.33 7.68 -0.85
N ILE A 85 -32.51 7.53 0.48
CA ILE A 85 -32.30 8.60 1.46
C ILE A 85 -31.51 8.06 2.65
N TYR A 86 -30.25 8.49 2.77
CA TYR A 86 -29.41 8.23 3.94
C TYR A 86 -29.82 9.16 5.09
N ARG A 87 -30.41 8.62 6.15
CA ARG A 87 -30.83 9.40 7.33
C ARG A 87 -29.80 9.31 8.45
N VAL A 88 -28.55 9.65 8.16
CA VAL A 88 -27.43 9.55 9.10
C VAL A 88 -27.63 10.46 10.32
N GLU A 89 -28.22 11.64 10.12
CA GLU A 89 -28.39 12.67 11.15
C GLU A 89 -29.46 12.36 12.20
N LYS A 90 -30.25 11.30 12.03
CA LYS A 90 -31.25 10.93 13.04
C LYS A 90 -30.56 10.56 14.33
N GLU A 91 -30.99 11.17 15.43
CA GLU A 91 -30.43 10.90 16.76
C GLU A 91 -30.43 9.41 17.11
N THR A 92 -31.47 8.66 16.72
CA THR A 92 -31.53 7.20 16.92
C THR A 92 -30.39 6.44 16.25
N ASN A 93 -29.85 6.95 15.13
CA ASN A 93 -28.73 6.36 14.41
C ASN A 93 -27.39 6.85 14.98
N LEU A 94 -27.33 8.08 15.48
CA LEU A 94 -26.10 8.68 16.03
C LEU A 94 -25.84 8.29 17.49
N ALA A 95 -26.88 8.04 18.29
CA ALA A 95 -26.74 7.79 19.72
C ALA A 95 -25.80 6.62 20.05
N PRO A 96 -25.89 5.44 19.39
CA PRO A 96 -24.94 4.35 19.61
C PRO A 96 -23.49 4.73 19.23
N LEU A 97 -23.31 5.51 18.16
CA LEU A 97 -21.98 5.99 17.77
C LEU A 97 -21.42 6.97 18.80
N ARG A 98 -22.23 7.90 19.31
CA ARG A 98 -21.82 8.85 20.36
C ARG A 98 -21.43 8.13 21.64
N GLU A 99 -22.19 7.13 22.05
CA GLU A 99 -21.86 6.32 23.23
C GLU A 99 -20.55 5.56 23.05
N ALA A 100 -20.35 4.93 21.89
CA ALA A 100 -19.10 4.26 21.56
C ALA A 100 -17.93 5.24 21.56
N TRP A 101 -18.09 6.41 20.95
CA TRP A 101 -17.06 7.44 20.88
C TRP A 101 -16.69 8.00 22.26
N ALA A 102 -17.68 8.29 23.11
CA ALA A 102 -17.44 8.76 24.47
C ALA A 102 -16.64 7.75 25.30
N LYS A 103 -16.85 6.44 25.10
CA LYS A 103 -16.03 5.40 25.73
C LYS A 103 -14.57 5.51 25.29
N LEU A 104 -14.32 5.70 24.00
CA LEU A 104 -12.96 5.86 23.45
C LEU A 104 -12.28 7.13 23.97
N GLU A 105 -13.00 8.26 24.02
CA GLU A 105 -12.47 9.53 24.54
C GLU A 105 -12.08 9.46 26.02
N SER A 106 -12.72 8.56 26.78
CA SER A 106 -12.40 8.34 28.19
C SER A 106 -11.15 7.50 28.44
N LEU A 107 -10.59 6.87 27.40
CA LEU A 107 -9.42 6.00 27.55
C LEU A 107 -8.15 6.83 27.78
N PRO A 108 -7.26 6.41 28.70
CA PRO A 108 -5.96 7.01 28.83
C PRO A 108 -5.09 6.66 27.61
N LEU A 109 -4.71 7.66 26.83
CA LEU A 109 -3.74 7.52 25.75
C LEU A 109 -2.32 7.68 26.29
N HIS A 110 -1.41 6.84 25.80
CA HIS A 110 -0.01 6.83 26.23
C HIS A 110 0.88 7.47 25.17
N GLN A 111 2.00 8.07 25.59
CA GLN A 111 2.98 8.63 24.64
C GLN A 111 3.74 7.54 23.89
N VAL A 112 3.96 6.40 24.55
CA VAL A 112 4.69 5.25 24.02
C VAL A 112 3.87 4.00 24.30
N TYR A 113 3.78 3.14 23.29
CA TYR A 113 3.17 1.82 23.40
C TYR A 113 4.23 0.77 23.10
N ASP A 114 4.28 -0.26 23.93
CA ASP A 114 5.15 -1.41 23.77
C ASP A 114 4.39 -2.56 23.11
N ILE A 115 5.14 -3.48 22.50
CA ILE A 115 4.60 -4.69 21.87
C ILE A 115 5.02 -5.87 22.73
N ASP A 116 4.07 -6.71 23.14
CA ASP A 116 4.39 -7.90 23.92
C ASP A 116 4.84 -9.08 23.03
N GLU A 117 5.32 -10.15 23.66
CA GLU A 117 5.77 -11.35 22.95
C GLU A 117 4.65 -12.05 22.17
N THR A 118 3.39 -11.89 22.60
CA THR A 118 2.23 -12.49 21.92
C THR A 118 1.93 -11.78 20.62
N ALA A 119 2.01 -10.45 20.62
CA ALA A 119 1.88 -9.58 19.46
C ALA A 119 3.01 -9.81 18.45
N GLU A 120 4.26 -9.94 18.90
CA GLU A 120 5.40 -10.22 18.02
C GLU A 120 5.24 -11.57 17.30
N ARG A 121 4.82 -12.60 18.04
CA ARG A 121 4.53 -13.93 17.47
C ARG A 121 3.39 -13.87 16.46
N ALA A 122 2.27 -13.22 16.82
CA ALA A 122 1.12 -13.05 15.94
C ALA A 122 1.50 -12.33 14.63
N PHE A 123 2.30 -11.26 14.72
CA PHE A 123 2.81 -10.54 13.56
C PHE A 123 3.68 -11.45 12.69
N SER A 124 4.62 -12.17 13.30
CA SER A 124 5.55 -13.05 12.58
C SER A 124 4.84 -14.17 11.82
N GLU A 125 3.85 -14.80 12.45
CA GLU A 125 3.04 -15.85 11.83
C GLU A 125 2.20 -15.30 10.68
N ALA A 126 1.49 -14.19 10.91
CA ALA A 126 0.65 -13.59 9.90
C ALA A 126 1.48 -13.05 8.72
N PHE A 127 2.63 -12.43 8.97
CA PHE A 127 3.56 -11.97 7.93
C PHE A 127 3.98 -13.12 7.01
N ARG A 128 4.42 -14.26 7.58
CA ARG A 128 4.82 -15.44 6.78
C ARG A 128 3.65 -15.97 5.96
N ASN A 129 2.46 -16.02 6.55
CA ASN A 129 1.26 -16.52 5.88
C ASN A 129 0.84 -15.61 4.72
N HIS A 130 0.82 -14.29 4.92
CA HIS A 130 0.48 -13.34 3.86
C HIS A 130 1.54 -13.29 2.76
N TYR A 131 2.82 -13.38 3.11
CA TYR A 131 3.90 -13.37 2.12
C TYR A 131 3.80 -14.56 1.15
N ARG A 132 3.41 -15.74 1.66
CA ARG A 132 3.17 -16.92 0.82
C ARG A 132 1.95 -16.77 -0.09
N ARG A 133 0.90 -16.11 0.38
CA ARG A 133 -0.37 -15.93 -0.37
C ARG A 133 -0.31 -14.81 -1.41
N HIS A 134 0.56 -13.82 -1.20
CA HIS A 134 0.72 -12.65 -2.07
C HIS A 134 2.15 -12.56 -2.64
N ALA A 135 2.71 -13.70 -3.08
CA ALA A 135 4.08 -13.76 -3.58
C ALA A 135 4.28 -12.98 -4.89
N ASP A 136 3.18 -12.66 -5.58
CA ASP A 136 3.02 -11.81 -6.75
C ASP A 136 3.15 -10.31 -6.42
N VAL A 137 2.99 -9.91 -5.16
CA VAL A 137 3.25 -8.54 -4.72
C VAL A 137 4.76 -8.31 -4.51
N PRO A 138 5.35 -7.23 -5.03
CA PRO A 138 6.76 -6.89 -4.83
C PRO A 138 7.13 -6.78 -3.34
N ALA A 139 8.31 -7.27 -2.94
CA ALA A 139 8.66 -7.38 -1.53
C ALA A 139 8.76 -6.01 -0.83
N SER A 140 9.18 -4.97 -1.56
CA SER A 140 9.19 -3.59 -1.10
C SER A 140 7.79 -3.06 -0.78
N PHE A 141 6.81 -3.34 -1.64
CA PHE A 141 5.40 -3.02 -1.43
C PHE A 141 4.84 -3.79 -0.22
N PHE A 142 5.08 -5.11 -0.20
CA PHE A 142 4.63 -6.00 0.88
C PHE A 142 5.12 -5.53 2.25
N ARG A 143 6.42 -5.25 2.39
CA ARG A 143 7.00 -4.76 3.66
C ARG A 143 6.38 -3.45 4.13
N ARG A 144 6.10 -2.52 3.21
CA ARG A 144 5.48 -1.23 3.57
C ARG A 144 4.06 -1.41 4.08
N VAL A 145 3.24 -2.22 3.41
CA VAL A 145 1.85 -2.48 3.84
C VAL A 145 1.82 -3.20 5.18
N LEU A 146 2.69 -4.20 5.36
CA LEU A 146 2.77 -4.95 6.61
C LEU A 146 3.31 -4.10 7.75
N TRP A 147 4.27 -3.21 7.51
CA TRP A 147 4.77 -2.33 8.57
C TRP A 147 3.69 -1.37 9.12
N ARG A 148 2.66 -1.06 8.33
CA ARG A 148 1.50 -0.29 8.82
C ARG A 148 0.65 -1.06 9.82
N SER A 149 0.77 -2.39 9.89
CA SER A 149 0.02 -3.17 10.87
C SER A 149 0.30 -2.73 12.30
N PHE A 150 1.51 -2.24 12.62
CA PHE A 150 1.79 -1.72 13.96
C PHE A 150 0.99 -0.44 14.26
N LYS A 151 0.84 0.44 13.26
CA LYS A 151 -0.02 1.64 13.40
C LYS A 151 -1.49 1.23 13.53
N TYR A 152 -1.95 0.25 12.75
CA TYR A 152 -3.31 -0.27 12.86
C TYR A 152 -3.55 -1.01 14.18
N ALA A 153 -2.55 -1.71 14.71
CA ALA A 153 -2.66 -2.41 15.99
C ALA A 153 -2.92 -1.41 17.11
N LEU A 154 -2.20 -0.28 17.12
CA LEU A 154 -2.50 0.81 18.05
C LEU A 154 -3.92 1.37 17.88
N VAL A 155 -4.38 1.58 16.64
CA VAL A 155 -5.76 2.03 16.38
C VAL A 155 -6.77 1.01 16.93
N TYR A 156 -6.57 -0.28 16.65
CA TYR A 156 -7.46 -1.34 17.15
C TYR A 156 -7.40 -1.49 18.66
N HIS A 157 -6.24 -1.33 19.27
CA HIS A 157 -6.08 -1.35 20.73
C HIS A 157 -6.99 -0.30 21.38
N VAL A 158 -6.99 0.92 20.84
CA VAL A 158 -7.91 2.00 21.27
C VAL A 158 -9.36 1.60 20.98
N LEU A 159 -9.69 1.17 19.75
CA LEU A 159 -11.06 0.79 19.38
C LEU A 159 -11.63 -0.36 20.21
N LEU A 160 -10.78 -1.26 20.71
CA LEU A 160 -11.13 -2.36 21.61
C LEU A 160 -11.33 -1.92 23.06
N GLY A 161 -11.07 -0.64 23.37
CA GLY A 161 -11.26 -0.10 24.72
C GLY A 161 -10.11 -0.43 25.68
N LYS A 162 -8.94 -0.84 25.17
CA LYS A 162 -7.81 -1.21 26.01
C LYS A 162 -7.11 0.06 26.52
N ALA A 163 -6.90 0.10 27.84
CA ALA A 163 -6.34 1.25 28.55
C ALA A 163 -4.83 1.10 28.84
N THR A 164 -4.23 -0.05 28.53
CA THR A 164 -2.81 -0.31 28.80
C THR A 164 -1.92 0.34 27.74
N ALA A 165 -0.63 0.45 28.03
CA ALA A 165 0.38 0.90 27.05
C ALA A 165 1.01 -0.28 26.29
N VAL A 166 0.34 -1.43 26.23
CA VAL A 166 0.92 -2.68 25.71
C VAL A 166 -0.02 -3.28 24.66
N LEU A 167 0.49 -3.42 23.44
CA LEU A 167 -0.20 -4.06 22.31
C LEU A 167 -0.03 -5.57 22.37
N ASP A 168 -1.12 -6.30 22.19
CA ASP A 168 -1.17 -7.76 22.29
C ASP A 168 -1.51 -8.44 20.93
N ALA A 169 -1.61 -9.78 20.97
CA ALA A 169 -1.94 -10.58 19.80
C ALA A 169 -3.30 -10.25 19.14
N GLU A 170 -4.29 -9.79 19.91
CA GLU A 170 -5.60 -9.43 19.36
C GLU A 170 -5.51 -8.14 18.55
N ASP A 171 -4.78 -7.15 19.06
CA ASP A 171 -4.56 -5.86 18.38
C ASP A 171 -3.87 -6.08 17.03
N VAL A 172 -2.81 -6.88 17.04
CA VAL A 172 -2.09 -7.29 15.82
C VAL A 172 -2.96 -8.13 14.92
N GLY A 173 -3.78 -9.03 15.47
CA GLY A 173 -4.69 -9.88 14.69
C GLY A 173 -5.66 -9.07 13.83
N TRP A 174 -6.29 -8.04 14.40
CA TRP A 174 -7.15 -7.11 13.65
C TRP A 174 -6.37 -6.28 12.63
N ALA A 175 -5.22 -5.74 13.04
CA ALA A 175 -4.36 -4.97 12.15
C ALA A 175 -3.92 -5.75 10.91
N MET A 176 -3.55 -7.01 11.10
CA MET A 176 -3.12 -7.90 10.01
C MET A 176 -4.25 -8.20 9.02
N ARG A 177 -5.50 -8.32 9.49
CA ARG A 177 -6.67 -8.45 8.59
C ARG A 177 -6.82 -7.23 7.70
N VAL A 178 -6.67 -6.02 8.25
CA VAL A 178 -6.73 -4.78 7.46
C VAL A 178 -5.56 -4.65 6.50
N SER A 179 -4.34 -4.95 6.95
CA SER A 179 -3.17 -4.99 6.07
C SER A 179 -3.34 -6.00 4.93
N ALA A 180 -4.00 -7.14 5.18
CA ALA A 180 -4.30 -8.13 4.14
C ALA A 180 -5.31 -7.60 3.11
N MET A 181 -6.34 -6.86 3.55
CA MET A 181 -7.27 -6.20 2.62
C MET A 181 -6.54 -5.19 1.73
N HIS A 182 -5.67 -4.35 2.32
CA HIS A 182 -4.84 -3.43 1.53
C HIS A 182 -3.92 -4.13 0.53
N LEU A 183 -3.36 -5.28 0.88
CA LEU A 183 -2.55 -6.08 -0.05
C LEU A 183 -3.39 -6.64 -1.20
N ALA A 184 -4.55 -7.21 -0.88
CA ALA A 184 -5.45 -7.77 -1.88
C ALA A 184 -5.92 -6.70 -2.87
N ASP A 185 -6.33 -5.53 -2.37
CA ASP A 185 -6.78 -4.43 -3.23
C ASP A 185 -5.65 -3.78 -4.02
N ALA A 186 -4.45 -3.69 -3.45
CA ALA A 186 -3.28 -3.28 -4.21
C ALA A 186 -2.95 -4.26 -5.35
N ALA A 187 -3.02 -5.58 -5.09
CA ALA A 187 -2.83 -6.60 -6.12
C ALA A 187 -3.88 -6.48 -7.23
N ARG A 188 -5.16 -6.35 -6.86
CA ARG A 188 -6.27 -6.10 -7.80
C ARG A 188 -6.02 -4.87 -8.66
N LEU A 189 -5.61 -3.74 -8.06
CA LEU A 189 -5.30 -2.53 -8.83
C LEU A 189 -4.15 -2.78 -9.81
N LEU A 190 -3.08 -3.46 -9.39
CA LEU A 190 -1.95 -3.80 -10.27
C LEU A 190 -2.35 -4.71 -11.43
N ASP A 191 -3.22 -5.69 -11.19
CA ASP A 191 -3.76 -6.57 -12.23
C ASP A 191 -4.57 -5.79 -13.27
N ARG A 192 -5.37 -4.80 -12.80
CA ARG A 192 -6.24 -3.96 -13.66
C ARG A 192 -5.49 -2.99 -14.56
N TYR A 193 -4.22 -2.69 -14.28
CA TYR A 193 -3.36 -1.97 -15.23
C TYR A 193 -3.05 -2.76 -16.50
N ASN A 194 -3.59 -3.96 -16.66
CA ASN A 194 -3.28 -4.92 -17.71
C ASN A 194 -1.77 -5.07 -17.81
N LEU A 195 -1.26 -6.02 -17.04
CA LEU A 195 0.13 -6.43 -16.99
C LEU A 195 0.82 -6.43 -18.37
N THR A 196 0.13 -6.57 -19.51
CA THR A 196 0.66 -6.29 -20.85
C THR A 196 1.65 -5.11 -21.00
N GLU A 197 1.44 -3.93 -20.40
CA GLU A 197 2.44 -2.86 -20.50
C GLU A 197 3.65 -3.10 -19.58
N LEU A 198 3.42 -3.58 -18.36
CA LEU A 198 4.48 -3.91 -17.40
C LEU A 198 5.28 -5.13 -17.86
N GLU A 199 4.62 -6.21 -18.26
CA GLU A 199 5.14 -7.37 -18.99
C GLU A 199 5.87 -6.92 -20.24
N ALA A 200 5.34 -6.02 -21.05
CA ALA A 200 6.09 -5.52 -22.21
C ALA A 200 7.38 -4.81 -21.78
N VAL A 201 7.38 -4.09 -20.66
CA VAL A 201 8.59 -3.46 -20.10
C VAL A 201 9.54 -4.50 -19.51
N VAL A 202 9.04 -5.52 -18.82
CA VAL A 202 9.81 -6.64 -18.25
C VAL A 202 10.43 -7.47 -19.38
N VAL A 203 9.66 -7.87 -20.39
CA VAL A 203 10.13 -8.58 -21.59
C VAL A 203 11.20 -7.78 -22.33
N LYS A 204 11.05 -6.46 -22.46
CA LYS A 204 12.10 -5.60 -23.04
C LYS A 204 13.35 -5.56 -22.16
N ALA A 205 13.20 -5.55 -20.84
CA ALA A 205 14.31 -5.58 -19.90
C ALA A 205 15.03 -6.95 -19.91
N GLU A 206 14.30 -8.05 -20.06
CA GLU A 206 14.84 -9.40 -20.24
C GLU A 206 15.55 -9.56 -21.58
N ALA A 207 15.01 -9.00 -22.66
CA ALA A 207 15.69 -8.95 -23.95
C ALA A 207 17.00 -8.16 -23.88
N LEU A 208 17.01 -7.03 -23.13
CA LEU A 208 18.23 -6.28 -22.87
C LEU A 208 19.23 -7.11 -22.04
N GLN A 209 18.78 -7.82 -21.01
CA GLN A 209 19.62 -8.71 -20.22
C GLN A 209 20.23 -9.83 -21.09
N ALA A 210 19.43 -10.46 -21.95
CA ALA A 210 19.89 -11.48 -22.88
C ALA A 210 20.96 -10.93 -23.85
N LYS A 211 20.75 -9.71 -24.36
CA LYS A 211 21.72 -9.03 -25.23
C LYS A 211 23.03 -8.68 -24.51
N LEU A 212 22.96 -8.32 -23.23
CA LEU A 212 24.15 -7.97 -22.43
C LEU A 212 24.89 -9.20 -21.88
N GLY A 213 24.25 -10.37 -21.85
CA GLY A 213 24.81 -11.60 -21.24
C GLY A 213 25.00 -11.50 -19.72
N ARG A 214 24.53 -10.42 -19.09
CA ARG A 214 24.59 -10.17 -17.64
C ARG A 214 23.40 -9.33 -17.20
N LYS A 215 23.16 -9.29 -15.89
CA LYS A 215 22.12 -8.41 -15.32
C LYS A 215 22.40 -6.95 -15.69
N PRO A 216 21.40 -6.23 -16.26
CA PRO A 216 21.54 -4.82 -16.58
C PRO A 216 21.57 -3.98 -15.30
N THR A 217 22.34 -2.91 -15.32
CA THR A 217 22.36 -1.91 -14.25
C THR A 217 21.15 -0.98 -14.35
N THR A 218 20.85 -0.28 -13.27
CA THR A 218 19.79 0.75 -13.21
C THR A 218 19.91 1.76 -14.37
N ARG A 219 21.13 2.20 -14.67
CA ARG A 219 21.40 3.18 -15.74
C ARG A 219 21.11 2.57 -17.12
N GLU A 220 21.53 1.33 -17.34
CA GLU A 220 21.31 0.61 -18.60
C GLU A 220 19.84 0.35 -18.86
N LEU A 221 19.05 0.05 -17.83
CA LEU A 221 17.60 -0.10 -17.94
C LEU A 221 16.91 1.21 -18.31
N ILE A 222 17.27 2.32 -17.66
CA ILE A 222 16.71 3.64 -17.97
C ILE A 222 17.05 4.05 -19.41
N SER A 223 18.30 3.83 -19.85
CA SER A 223 18.71 4.19 -21.21
C SER A 223 18.22 3.21 -22.28
N GLY A 224 18.03 1.94 -21.92
CA GLY A 224 17.86 0.84 -22.86
C GLY A 224 16.43 0.32 -23.00
N VAL A 225 15.53 0.65 -22.07
CA VAL A 225 14.14 0.18 -22.07
C VAL A 225 13.19 1.37 -22.07
N ARG A 226 12.56 1.62 -23.23
CA ARG A 226 11.52 2.64 -23.37
C ARG A 226 10.33 2.27 -22.49
N GLY A 227 10.14 3.04 -21.42
CA GLY A 227 9.16 2.78 -20.35
C GLY A 227 9.74 2.87 -18.93
N ILE A 228 11.07 2.82 -18.78
CA ILE A 228 11.75 2.98 -17.49
C ILE A 228 12.34 4.39 -17.41
N LYS A 229 11.71 5.31 -16.66
CA LYS A 229 12.15 6.73 -16.66
C LYS A 229 13.07 7.08 -15.50
N ASN A 230 13.08 6.30 -14.44
CA ASN A 230 13.80 6.63 -13.22
C ASN A 230 14.41 5.40 -12.52
N ALA A 231 15.29 5.66 -11.56
CA ALA A 231 16.04 4.63 -10.83
C ALA A 231 15.16 3.71 -9.98
N ASN A 232 14.01 4.18 -9.50
CA ASN A 232 13.10 3.37 -8.71
C ASN A 232 12.37 2.36 -9.60
N ALA A 233 11.83 2.82 -10.74
CA ALA A 233 11.24 1.95 -11.75
C ALA A 233 12.24 0.90 -12.26
N ALA A 234 13.50 1.28 -12.50
CA ALA A 234 14.54 0.35 -12.93
C ALA A 234 14.85 -0.73 -11.89
N ARG A 235 15.06 -0.35 -10.62
CA ARG A 235 15.29 -1.31 -9.53
C ARG A 235 14.10 -2.27 -9.34
N PHE A 236 12.90 -1.75 -9.54
CA PHE A 236 11.67 -2.50 -9.46
C PHE A 236 11.57 -3.56 -10.55
N ILE A 237 11.80 -3.18 -11.81
CA ILE A 237 11.86 -4.13 -12.93
C ILE A 237 12.93 -5.20 -12.69
N MET A 238 14.10 -4.83 -12.15
CA MET A 238 15.13 -5.80 -11.75
C MET A 238 14.67 -6.77 -10.64
N GLU A 239 13.72 -6.39 -9.79
CA GLU A 239 13.14 -7.26 -8.77
C GLU A 239 12.14 -8.23 -9.39
N LEU A 240 11.31 -7.76 -10.33
CA LEU A 240 10.36 -8.60 -11.08
C LEU A 240 11.07 -9.65 -11.95
N MET A 241 12.15 -9.27 -12.64
CA MET A 241 12.98 -10.19 -13.44
C MET A 241 13.65 -11.31 -12.62
N LYS A 242 13.62 -11.26 -11.27
CA LYS A 242 14.15 -12.33 -10.40
C LYS A 242 13.16 -13.46 -10.13
N ARG A 243 11.87 -13.29 -10.46
CA ARG A 243 10.89 -14.37 -10.29
C ARG A 243 11.11 -15.42 -11.38
N PRO A 244 11.33 -16.70 -11.04
CA PRO A 244 11.28 -17.77 -12.03
C PRO A 244 9.88 -17.75 -12.67
N GLY A 245 9.83 -17.72 -14.00
CA GLY A 245 8.59 -17.54 -14.75
C GLY A 245 7.49 -18.50 -14.32
N ALA A 246 6.25 -17.99 -14.28
CA ALA A 246 5.07 -18.82 -14.35
C ALA A 246 5.22 -19.73 -15.58
N VAL A 247 5.46 -21.02 -15.31
CA VAL A 247 5.48 -22.03 -16.35
C VAL A 247 4.07 -22.09 -16.93
N ASN A 248 3.97 -21.90 -18.23
CA ASN A 248 2.77 -22.19 -19.00
C ASN A 248 2.45 -23.69 -18.89
N ASP A 249 1.56 -24.07 -17.97
CA ASP A 249 0.98 -25.42 -17.88
C ASP A 249 -0.06 -25.65 -19.00
N ASN A 250 0.38 -25.52 -20.24
CA ASN A 250 -0.36 -25.97 -21.42
C ASN A 250 0.60 -26.63 -22.41
N ALA A 251 1.21 -27.74 -21.98
CA ALA A 251 1.81 -28.71 -22.90
C ALA A 251 1.92 -30.09 -22.22
N GLY A 252 1.08 -31.03 -22.65
CA GLY A 252 1.40 -32.46 -22.59
C GLY A 252 0.51 -33.32 -21.70
N GLU A 253 -0.60 -33.78 -22.27
CA GLU A 253 -1.18 -35.09 -21.93
C GLU A 253 -0.08 -36.18 -21.96
N GLY A 254 -0.01 -37.01 -20.93
CA GLY A 254 0.95 -38.12 -20.91
C GLY A 254 0.98 -38.96 -19.64
N ARG A 255 -0.07 -39.77 -19.42
CA ARG A 255 -0.13 -41.05 -18.67
C ARG A 255 1.04 -41.41 -17.73
N ARG A 256 0.70 -41.66 -16.45
CA ARG A 256 0.94 -42.90 -15.61
C ARG A 256 0.68 -42.52 -14.14
N ALA A 257 -0.42 -42.96 -13.51
CA ALA A 257 -0.70 -44.27 -12.91
C ALA A 257 0.23 -44.67 -11.74
N CYS A 258 -0.38 -44.78 -10.54
CA CYS A 258 0.04 -45.55 -9.33
C CYS A 258 1.33 -45.06 -8.63
N LEU A 259 1.44 -44.92 -7.32
CA LEU A 259 0.79 -45.47 -6.11
C LEU A 259 0.64 -44.36 -5.05
#